data_AF-A0A1Q3HJH7-F1
#
_entry.id   AF-A0A1Q3HJH7-F1
#
_cell.length_a   1.000
_cell.length_b   1.000
_cell.length_c   1.000
_cell.angle_alpha   90.00
_cell.angle_beta   90.00
_cell.angle_gamma   90.00
#
_symmetry.space_group_name_H-M   'P 1'
#
loop_
_entity.id
_entity.type
_entity.pdbx_description
1 polymer ?
#
loop_
_entity_poly.entity_id
_entity_poly.type
_entity_poly.pdbx_seq_one_letter_code
_entity_poly.pdbx_strand_id
1 'polypeptide(L)'
;MKTRASYRIGPLMLAALLSGCEPAPSLPQDHPSPQPFAPVQVRTEVDVAPASGFADQTGGGIFATADGNVIRLRLDGTKAALESHPGNTVTPGRARAVFRMGAGSALVEADNGLFLAQSGWLIAPPWREVLGTGLVATAATPDGAVWLGHASGLYRLQGGALSALKVNGQALDGITALASAPAEDGAQGLWFLRQETLSVAVRTAPGTWQVRQVSSLPLQEGERVVGLAGLGASEKGKGEAWVLTSSRLLRLAEDGWRQVALARKPEQVLGAGRFIWVNMDGKLLAHDAETGTWGEASGVDTREFRFLAADESGCAWVQLGAETVALSKGPVPRVLGLLEGSQVVEDSLVVSARLVPGVAPLTFTYEVAGVEVPVRGPAYSLGGTEADGTPKAYSFVGLEPGIHSLSAVARYADGTEARRVVSFDYQPLSTVALGWDKDIRPIHEARCAKCHDTGPARPLGTYTLWKDNAESIIAAVKDQRMPADGPLDPQLISLIQRWAATGANP
;
A
#
# COMPACT_ATOMS: atom_id res chain seq x y z
N MET A 1 23.24 -68.32 70.11
CA MET A 1 22.67 -69.32 69.18
C MET A 1 21.54 -68.67 68.40
N LYS A 2 21.62 -68.73 67.06
CA LYS A 2 20.58 -68.46 66.04
C LYS A 2 19.85 -67.11 66.09
N THR A 3 20.12 -66.27 65.09
CA THR A 3 19.10 -65.84 64.09
C THR A 3 19.81 -65.18 62.90
N ARG A 4 19.64 -65.78 61.71
CA ARG A 4 20.06 -65.22 60.41
C ARG A 4 18.94 -64.29 59.92
N ALA A 5 19.27 -63.06 59.59
CA ALA A 5 18.40 -62.17 58.83
C ALA A 5 18.78 -62.26 57.35
N SER A 6 17.87 -62.83 56.54
CA SER A 6 18.01 -62.92 55.09
C SER A 6 17.54 -61.62 54.44
N TYR A 7 18.45 -60.88 53.81
CA TYR A 7 18.11 -59.76 52.94
C TYR A 7 17.63 -60.30 51.58
N ARG A 8 16.36 -60.01 51.23
CA ARG A 8 15.85 -60.18 49.86
C ARG A 8 16.22 -58.93 49.06
N ILE A 9 17.08 -59.10 48.06
CA ILE A 9 17.32 -58.13 46.99
C ILE A 9 16.15 -58.26 46.02
N GLY A 10 15.26 -57.27 46.00
CA GLY A 10 14.23 -57.14 44.97
C GLY A 10 14.81 -56.57 43.67
N PRO A 11 14.28 -56.92 42.49
CA PRO A 11 14.78 -56.41 41.22
C PRO A 11 14.44 -54.92 41.08
N LEU A 12 15.45 -54.09 40.84
CA LEU A 12 15.27 -52.74 40.31
C LEU A 12 14.60 -52.86 38.93
N MET A 13 13.33 -52.48 38.82
CA MET A 13 12.74 -52.15 37.53
C MET A 13 13.38 -50.86 37.03
N LEU A 14 14.23 -50.97 36.01
CA LEU A 14 14.66 -49.86 35.18
C LEU A 14 13.44 -49.42 34.35
N ALA A 15 12.70 -48.43 34.83
CA ALA A 15 11.72 -47.72 34.01
C ALA A 15 12.49 -46.84 33.02
N ALA A 16 12.69 -47.36 31.80
CA ALA A 16 13.17 -46.57 30.68
C ALA A 16 12.10 -45.51 30.37
N LEU A 17 12.38 -44.26 30.75
CA LEU A 17 11.69 -43.08 30.25
C LEU A 17 11.99 -42.97 28.74
N LEU A 18 11.16 -43.63 27.94
CA LEU A 18 11.01 -43.30 26.53
C LEU A 18 10.28 -41.96 26.47
N SER A 19 11.03 -40.87 26.62
CA SER A 19 10.61 -39.55 26.17
C SER A 19 10.45 -39.64 24.66
N GLY A 20 9.27 -40.04 24.21
CA GLY A 20 8.88 -39.90 22.82
C GLY A 20 9.07 -38.44 22.43
N CYS A 21 9.91 -38.18 21.44
CA CYS A 21 9.89 -36.92 20.72
C CYS A 21 8.49 -36.81 20.11
N GLU A 22 7.56 -36.17 20.82
CA GLU A 22 6.33 -35.71 20.19
C GLU A 22 6.77 -34.79 19.05
N PRO A 23 6.46 -35.12 17.78
CA PRO A 23 6.78 -34.25 16.67
C PRO A 23 6.12 -32.91 16.96
N ALA A 24 6.89 -31.83 16.88
CA ALA A 24 6.39 -30.49 17.10
C ALA A 24 5.07 -30.29 16.32
N PRO A 25 4.03 -29.69 16.93
CA PRO A 25 2.74 -29.56 16.30
C PRO A 25 2.91 -28.91 14.92
N SER A 26 2.45 -29.61 13.89
CA SER A 26 2.56 -29.15 12.51
C SER A 26 1.81 -27.82 12.36
N LEU A 27 2.46 -26.84 11.74
CA LEU A 27 1.85 -25.53 11.48
C LEU A 27 0.53 -25.70 10.72
N PRO A 28 -0.57 -24.99 11.10
CA PRO A 28 -1.81 -25.00 10.33
C PRO A 28 -1.55 -24.63 8.87
N GLN A 29 -2.27 -25.30 7.96
CA GLN A 29 -2.07 -25.12 6.52
C GLN A 29 -3.31 -24.53 5.86
N ASP A 30 -3.08 -23.54 4.99
CA ASP A 30 -4.02 -23.08 4.00
C ASP A 30 -3.78 -23.90 2.72
N HIS A 31 -4.80 -24.63 2.27
CA HIS A 31 -4.73 -25.44 1.04
C HIS A 31 -5.44 -24.70 -0.09
N PRO A 32 -4.75 -23.81 -0.83
CA PRO A 32 -5.36 -23.11 -1.95
C PRO A 32 -5.79 -24.12 -3.02
N SER A 33 -6.94 -23.83 -3.63
CA SER A 33 -7.43 -24.53 -4.82
C SER A 33 -7.54 -23.51 -5.96
N PRO A 34 -6.43 -23.20 -6.65
CA PRO A 34 -6.42 -22.15 -7.66
C PRO A 34 -7.30 -22.52 -8.86
N GLN A 35 -8.21 -21.62 -9.23
CA GLN A 35 -8.99 -21.75 -10.45
C GLN A 35 -8.23 -21.13 -11.64
N PRO A 36 -8.08 -21.84 -12.77
CA PRO A 36 -7.46 -21.26 -13.94
C PRO A 36 -8.22 -20.02 -14.43
N PHE A 37 -7.50 -18.97 -14.83
CA PHE A 37 -8.07 -17.81 -15.51
C PHE A 37 -7.16 -17.36 -16.66
N ALA A 38 -7.74 -16.76 -17.69
CA ALA A 38 -6.97 -16.12 -18.75
C ALA A 38 -6.79 -14.63 -18.37
N PRO A 39 -5.57 -14.19 -18.01
CA PRO A 39 -5.35 -12.80 -17.63
C PRO A 39 -5.58 -11.86 -18.82
N VAL A 40 -6.10 -10.67 -18.55
CA VAL A 40 -5.96 -9.54 -19.46
C VAL A 40 -4.48 -9.14 -19.45
N GLN A 41 -3.89 -9.06 -20.64
CA GLN A 41 -2.49 -8.71 -20.83
C GLN A 41 -2.40 -7.40 -21.60
N VAL A 42 -1.77 -6.38 -21.01
CA VAL A 42 -1.46 -5.13 -21.70
C VAL A 42 0.05 -4.99 -21.82
N ARG A 43 0.54 -5.05 -23.06
CA ARG A 43 1.97 -4.92 -23.38
C ARG A 43 2.36 -3.45 -23.44
N THR A 44 3.55 -3.12 -22.96
CA THR A 44 4.08 -1.77 -23.06
C THR A 44 4.66 -1.51 -24.45
N GLU A 45 4.66 -0.23 -24.86
CA GLU A 45 5.35 0.21 -26.08
C GLU A 45 6.87 0.41 -25.86
N VAL A 46 7.36 0.11 -24.66
CA VAL A 46 8.67 0.53 -24.17
C VAL A 46 9.27 -0.55 -23.30
N ASP A 47 10.55 -0.83 -23.52
CA ASP A 47 11.31 -1.75 -22.69
C ASP A 47 11.59 -1.14 -21.30
N VAL A 48 11.11 -1.82 -20.27
CA VAL A 48 11.34 -1.48 -18.87
C VAL A 48 12.51 -2.30 -18.33
N ALA A 49 13.35 -1.67 -17.52
CA ALA A 49 14.46 -2.34 -16.85
C ALA A 49 13.94 -3.40 -15.86
N PRO A 50 14.72 -4.48 -15.62
CA PRO A 50 14.44 -5.48 -14.58
C PRO A 50 14.69 -4.88 -13.18
N ALA A 51 13.94 -3.87 -12.78
CA ALA A 51 14.09 -3.15 -11.52
C ALA A 51 12.72 -2.91 -10.87
N SER A 52 12.71 -2.57 -9.57
CA SER A 52 11.48 -2.19 -8.88
C SER A 52 10.82 -1.02 -9.61
N GLY A 53 9.52 -1.16 -9.83
CA GLY A 53 8.64 -0.13 -10.37
C GLY A 53 7.65 0.38 -9.31
N PHE A 54 6.84 1.34 -9.72
CA PHE A 54 5.65 1.74 -8.97
C PHE A 54 4.44 1.63 -9.88
N ALA A 55 3.36 1.00 -9.39
CA ALA A 55 2.06 1.02 -10.04
C ALA A 55 1.07 1.81 -9.18
N ASP A 56 0.33 2.70 -9.81
CA ASP A 56 -0.68 3.54 -9.16
C ASP A 56 -2.08 2.96 -9.32
N GLN A 57 -3.00 3.40 -8.46
CA GLN A 57 -4.40 2.96 -8.48
C GLN A 57 -5.15 3.37 -9.75
N THR A 58 -4.55 4.23 -10.59
CA THR A 58 -5.10 4.64 -11.88
C THR A 58 -4.82 3.62 -13.00
N GLY A 59 -4.10 2.55 -12.66
CA GLY A 59 -3.74 1.44 -13.54
C GLY A 59 -2.46 1.66 -14.34
N GLY A 60 -1.80 2.81 -14.17
CA GLY A 60 -0.50 3.10 -14.76
C GLY A 60 0.63 2.85 -13.77
N GLY A 61 1.81 3.40 -14.07
CA GLY A 61 2.94 3.32 -13.18
C GLY A 61 4.12 4.18 -13.59
N ILE A 62 5.13 4.22 -12.72
CA ILE A 62 6.43 4.86 -12.95
C ILE A 62 7.50 3.76 -12.95
N PHE A 63 8.33 3.76 -13.99
CA PHE A 63 9.33 2.71 -14.21
C PHE A 63 10.64 3.30 -14.73
N ALA A 64 11.74 2.58 -14.54
CA ALA A 64 13.00 2.86 -15.23
C ALA A 64 13.04 2.06 -16.55
N THR A 65 13.46 2.70 -17.64
CA THR A 65 13.78 2.01 -18.91
C THR A 65 15.12 1.30 -18.82
N ALA A 66 15.40 0.38 -19.76
CA ALA A 66 16.71 -0.31 -19.84
C ALA A 66 17.90 0.66 -19.87
N ASP A 67 17.75 1.80 -20.56
CA ASP A 67 18.75 2.87 -20.67
C ASP A 67 18.87 3.72 -19.40
N GLY A 68 17.96 3.57 -18.44
CA GLY A 68 17.97 4.32 -17.19
C GLY A 68 17.14 5.59 -17.16
N ASN A 69 16.33 5.87 -18.19
CA ASN A 69 15.37 6.98 -18.14
C ASN A 69 14.16 6.60 -17.29
N VAL A 70 13.60 7.55 -16.55
CA VAL A 70 12.31 7.35 -15.86
C VAL A 70 11.18 7.62 -16.85
N ILE A 71 10.19 6.75 -16.87
CA ILE A 71 8.98 6.90 -17.69
C ILE A 71 7.73 6.70 -16.85
N ARG A 72 6.62 7.33 -17.29
CA ARG A 72 5.28 7.01 -16.82
C ARG A 72 4.57 6.20 -17.88
N LEU A 73 3.99 5.07 -17.48
CA LEU A 73 3.15 4.25 -18.33
C LEU A 73 1.69 4.41 -17.93
N ARG A 74 0.79 4.43 -18.93
CA ARG A 74 -0.66 4.38 -18.73
C ARG A 74 -1.12 2.92 -18.68
N LEU A 75 -2.38 2.74 -18.28
CA LEU A 75 -3.05 1.44 -18.25
C LEU A 75 -3.17 0.77 -19.61
N ASP A 76 -3.08 1.52 -20.72
CA ASP A 76 -3.04 1.00 -22.09
C ASP A 76 -1.63 0.62 -22.58
N GLY A 77 -0.60 0.74 -21.72
CA GLY A 77 0.78 0.45 -22.08
C GLY A 77 1.53 1.59 -22.77
N THR A 78 0.86 2.71 -23.07
CA THR A 78 1.46 3.88 -23.71
C THR A 78 2.22 4.77 -22.72
N LYS A 79 3.15 5.59 -23.23
CA LYS A 79 3.87 6.60 -22.43
C LYS A 79 2.99 7.79 -22.05
N ALA A 80 2.95 8.14 -20.77
CA ALA A 80 2.41 9.41 -20.30
C ALA A 80 3.51 10.45 -20.05
N ALA A 81 3.12 11.72 -19.93
CA ALA A 81 4.03 12.80 -19.61
C ALA A 81 4.68 12.57 -18.23
N LEU A 82 6.00 12.71 -18.20
CA LEU A 82 6.81 12.76 -16.99
C LEU A 82 8.08 13.55 -17.31
N GLU A 83 8.20 14.74 -16.74
CA GLU A 83 9.26 15.68 -17.07
C GLU A 83 10.01 16.10 -15.81
N SER A 84 11.28 16.51 -15.95
CA SER A 84 12.00 17.13 -14.85
C SER A 84 11.33 18.46 -14.51
N HIS A 85 10.99 18.65 -13.24
CA HIS A 85 10.44 19.92 -12.77
C HIS A 85 11.44 21.06 -13.04
N PRO A 86 11.00 22.21 -13.59
CA PRO A 86 11.92 23.31 -13.95
C PRO A 86 12.61 23.94 -12.73
N GLY A 87 12.04 23.76 -11.54
CA GLY A 87 12.66 24.20 -10.27
C GLY A 87 13.73 23.26 -9.72
N ASN A 88 14.04 22.15 -10.39
CA ASN A 88 15.10 21.25 -9.94
C ASN A 88 16.47 21.91 -10.09
N THR A 89 17.27 21.87 -9.03
CA THR A 89 18.67 22.32 -9.04
C THR A 89 19.64 21.25 -9.58
N VAL A 90 19.15 20.02 -9.76
CA VAL A 90 19.92 18.85 -10.20
C VAL A 90 19.12 18.10 -11.26
N THR A 91 19.77 17.71 -12.36
CA THR A 91 19.16 16.87 -13.40
C THR A 91 19.10 15.41 -12.92
N PRO A 92 17.98 14.70 -13.13
CA PRO A 92 17.92 13.27 -12.86
C PRO A 92 19.06 12.51 -13.56
N GLY A 93 19.78 11.69 -12.80
CA GLY A 93 20.73 10.72 -13.37
C GLY A 93 20.02 9.49 -13.90
N ARG A 94 20.79 8.43 -14.23
CA ARG A 94 20.22 7.13 -14.59
C ARG A 94 19.46 6.53 -13.41
N ALA A 95 18.18 6.25 -13.61
CA ALA A 95 17.30 5.60 -12.66
C ALA A 95 17.72 4.13 -12.46
N ARG A 96 17.73 3.71 -11.19
CA ARG A 96 18.09 2.37 -10.73
C ARG A 96 16.89 1.60 -10.23
N ALA A 97 15.95 2.28 -9.59
CA ALA A 97 14.72 1.70 -9.09
C ALA A 97 13.68 2.80 -8.87
N VAL A 98 12.42 2.36 -8.85
CA VAL A 98 11.27 3.18 -8.51
C VAL A 98 10.50 2.50 -7.38
N PHE A 99 10.09 3.29 -6.40
CA PHE A 99 9.51 2.82 -5.16
C PHE A 99 8.22 3.56 -4.85
N ARG A 100 7.29 2.91 -4.18
CA ARG A 100 6.00 3.51 -3.81
C ARG A 100 6.19 4.57 -2.72
N MET A 101 5.66 5.77 -2.96
CA MET A 101 5.52 6.81 -1.93
C MET A 101 4.07 6.99 -1.50
N GLY A 102 3.11 6.82 -2.40
CA GLY A 102 1.71 6.93 -2.08
C GLY A 102 0.87 6.39 -3.22
N ALA A 103 -0.43 6.68 -3.22
CA ALA A 103 -1.33 6.14 -4.25
C ALA A 103 -1.09 6.70 -5.66
N GLY A 104 -0.44 7.86 -5.79
CA GLY A 104 -0.14 8.52 -7.07
C GLY A 104 1.26 9.11 -7.14
N SER A 105 2.14 8.73 -6.23
CA SER A 105 3.51 9.25 -6.15
C SER A 105 4.50 8.12 -5.92
N ALA A 106 5.69 8.30 -6.50
CA ALA A 106 6.79 7.36 -6.40
C ALA A 106 8.10 8.06 -6.08
N LEU A 107 9.02 7.33 -5.44
CA LEU A 107 10.39 7.76 -5.31
C LEU A 107 11.24 7.07 -6.36
N VAL A 108 12.04 7.85 -7.07
CA VAL A 108 13.01 7.38 -8.04
C VAL A 108 14.38 7.45 -7.40
N GLU A 109 15.02 6.30 -7.29
CA GLU A 109 16.44 6.17 -6.98
C GLU A 109 17.24 6.31 -8.27
N ALA A 110 18.08 7.34 -8.37
CA ALA A 110 18.91 7.60 -9.55
C ALA A 110 20.37 7.88 -9.16
N ASP A 111 21.28 7.77 -10.11
CA ASP A 111 22.73 7.98 -9.89
C ASP A 111 23.08 9.31 -9.21
N ASN A 112 22.29 10.35 -9.47
CA ASN A 112 22.51 11.68 -8.91
C ASN A 112 21.71 11.95 -7.62
N GLY A 113 21.02 10.96 -7.06
CA GLY A 113 20.20 11.05 -5.84
C GLY A 113 18.72 10.75 -6.06
N LEU A 114 17.90 11.15 -5.08
CA LEU A 114 16.46 10.85 -5.05
C LEU A 114 15.62 11.91 -5.76
N PHE A 115 14.55 11.46 -6.41
CA PHE A 115 13.53 12.29 -7.04
C PHE A 115 12.12 11.79 -6.72
N LEU A 116 11.19 12.70 -6.49
CA LEU A 116 9.77 12.39 -6.31
C LEU A 116 9.07 12.48 -7.68
N ALA A 117 8.53 11.38 -8.17
CA ALA A 117 7.66 11.36 -9.34
C ALA A 117 6.21 11.58 -8.90
N GLN A 118 5.62 12.71 -9.30
CA GLN A 118 4.26 13.08 -8.92
C GLN A 118 3.65 14.02 -9.95
N SER A 119 2.39 13.77 -10.34
CA SER A 119 1.59 14.66 -11.20
C SER A 119 2.29 15.07 -12.51
N GLY A 120 3.01 14.14 -13.12
CA GLY A 120 3.75 14.37 -14.37
C GLY A 120 5.11 15.04 -14.20
N TRP A 121 5.55 15.29 -12.95
CA TRP A 121 6.84 15.89 -12.66
C TRP A 121 7.78 14.91 -11.93
N LEU A 122 9.08 15.02 -12.22
CA LEU A 122 10.17 14.53 -11.39
C LEU A 122 10.71 15.71 -10.60
N ILE A 123 10.57 15.69 -9.29
CA ILE A 123 10.89 16.79 -8.38
C ILE A 123 12.08 16.36 -7.54
N ALA A 124 13.10 17.21 -7.39
CA ALA A 124 14.21 16.99 -6.46
C ALA A 124 13.80 17.46 -5.05
N PRO A 125 13.47 16.55 -4.11
CA PRO A 125 12.99 16.98 -2.80
C PRO A 125 14.16 17.53 -1.95
N PRO A 126 13.93 18.49 -1.05
CA PRO A 126 15.00 19.12 -0.28
C PRO A 126 15.73 18.15 0.66
N TRP A 127 15.05 17.12 1.15
CA TRP A 127 15.63 16.09 2.03
C TRP A 127 16.50 15.07 1.28
N ARG A 128 16.58 15.14 -0.06
CA ARG A 128 17.44 14.24 -0.86
C ARG A 128 18.91 14.32 -0.46
N GLU A 129 19.39 15.51 -0.09
CA GLU A 129 20.80 15.73 0.29
C GLU A 129 21.13 15.10 1.64
N VAL A 130 20.11 14.95 2.50
CA VAL A 130 20.25 14.32 3.82
C VAL A 130 20.31 12.80 3.68
N LEU A 131 19.48 12.22 2.80
CA LEU A 131 19.38 10.78 2.64
C LEU A 131 20.43 10.23 1.65
N GLY A 132 20.68 10.94 0.56
CA GLY A 132 21.54 10.49 -0.53
C GLY A 132 20.91 9.35 -1.34
N THR A 133 21.74 8.64 -2.09
CA THR A 133 21.39 7.37 -2.76
C THR A 133 21.51 6.20 -1.78
N GLY A 134 20.75 5.15 -2.03
CA GLY A 134 20.80 3.90 -1.25
C GLY A 134 19.44 3.41 -0.79
N LEU A 135 18.34 3.88 -1.40
CA LEU A 135 17.01 3.36 -1.12
C LEU A 135 16.88 1.94 -1.66
N VAL A 136 16.38 1.04 -0.81
CA VAL A 136 16.24 -0.38 -1.13
C VAL A 136 14.79 -0.86 -1.07
N ALA A 137 13.95 -0.22 -0.26
CA ALA A 137 12.55 -0.60 -0.09
C ALA A 137 11.72 0.57 0.45
N THR A 138 10.42 0.53 0.17
CA THR A 138 9.44 1.47 0.73
C THR A 138 8.18 0.76 1.16
N ALA A 139 7.52 1.27 2.19
CA ALA A 139 6.15 0.87 2.53
C ALA A 139 5.37 2.09 3.04
N ALA A 140 4.13 2.24 2.58
CA ALA A 140 3.21 3.25 3.10
C ALA A 140 2.37 2.63 4.23
N THR A 141 2.25 3.32 5.35
CA THR A 141 1.38 2.93 6.48
C THR A 141 0.05 3.69 6.43
N PRO A 142 -1.04 3.16 7.04
CA PRO A 142 -2.37 3.80 7.00
C PRO A 142 -2.42 5.21 7.60
N ASP A 143 -1.45 5.59 8.43
CA ASP A 143 -1.31 6.94 8.99
C ASP A 143 -0.72 7.97 8.00
N GLY A 144 -0.63 7.64 6.71
CA GLY A 144 -0.12 8.50 5.65
C GLY A 144 1.40 8.63 5.63
N ALA A 145 2.11 7.94 6.52
CA ALA A 145 3.57 7.95 6.51
C ALA A 145 4.13 6.97 5.49
N VAL A 146 5.28 7.34 4.93
CA VAL A 146 6.08 6.48 4.06
C VAL A 146 7.35 6.09 4.78
N TRP A 147 7.59 4.81 4.87
CA TRP A 147 8.81 4.25 5.41
C TRP A 147 9.79 3.96 4.29
N LEU A 148 11.04 4.37 4.50
CA LEU A 148 12.14 4.28 3.56
C LEU A 148 13.22 3.38 4.17
N GLY A 149 13.36 2.18 3.64
CA GLY A 149 14.49 1.31 3.94
C GLY A 149 15.66 1.80 3.12
N HIS A 150 16.69 2.32 3.78
CA HIS A 150 17.88 2.89 3.17
C HIS A 150 19.13 2.16 3.66
N ALA A 151 20.19 2.18 2.87
CA ALA A 151 21.47 1.53 3.23
C ALA A 151 22.03 2.01 4.58
N SER A 152 21.76 3.27 4.95
CA SER A 152 22.19 3.88 6.22
C SER A 152 21.19 3.78 7.36
N GLY A 153 19.96 3.27 7.14
CA GLY A 153 18.95 3.26 8.18
C GLY A 153 17.51 3.07 7.70
N LEU A 154 16.59 2.99 8.66
CA LEU A 154 15.16 3.05 8.42
C LEU A 154 14.66 4.46 8.71
N TYR A 155 14.03 5.08 7.71
CA TYR A 155 13.53 6.45 7.81
C TYR A 155 12.01 6.49 7.62
N ARG A 156 11.39 7.51 8.18
CA ARG A 156 9.97 7.81 8.06
C ARG A 156 9.82 9.19 7.46
N LEU A 157 9.09 9.28 6.35
CA LEU A 157 8.66 10.53 5.75
C LEU A 157 7.18 10.73 6.06
N GLN A 158 6.83 11.83 6.73
CA GLN A 158 5.43 12.22 6.95
C GLN A 158 5.30 13.74 6.87
N GLY A 159 4.34 14.24 6.09
CA GLY A 159 4.15 15.69 5.92
C GLY A 159 5.37 16.42 5.34
N GLY A 160 6.24 15.71 4.61
CA GLY A 160 7.52 16.22 4.11
C GLY A 160 8.66 16.24 5.13
N ALA A 161 8.41 15.89 6.39
CA ALA A 161 9.44 15.74 7.41
C ALA A 161 10.03 14.32 7.37
N LEU A 162 11.36 14.24 7.25
CA LEU A 162 12.12 13.00 7.26
C LEU A 162 12.73 12.78 8.66
N SER A 163 12.49 11.62 9.27
CA SER A 163 13.08 11.24 10.55
C SER A 163 13.63 9.82 10.51
N ALA A 164 14.77 9.59 11.17
CA ALA A 164 15.36 8.26 11.29
C ALA A 164 14.74 7.52 12.48
N LEU A 165 14.30 6.28 12.27
CA LEU A 165 13.95 5.39 13.37
C LEU A 165 15.24 4.78 13.94
N LYS A 166 15.40 4.92 15.26
CA LYS A 166 16.58 4.46 15.98
C LYS A 166 16.18 3.56 17.14
N VAL A 167 17.01 2.56 17.43
CA VAL A 167 16.90 1.71 18.62
C VAL A 167 18.13 1.95 19.48
N ASN A 168 17.94 2.37 20.73
CA ASN A 168 19.03 2.74 21.65
C ASN A 168 20.02 3.76 21.02
N GLY A 169 19.50 4.72 20.26
CA GLY A 169 20.30 5.73 19.56
C GLY A 169 20.99 5.26 18.27
N GLN A 170 20.92 3.97 17.93
CA GLN A 170 21.53 3.41 16.72
C GLN A 170 20.55 3.35 15.56
N ALA A 171 21.04 3.61 14.35
CA ALA A 171 20.27 3.49 13.12
C ALA A 171 19.99 2.01 12.80
N LEU A 172 18.83 1.75 12.19
CA LEU A 172 18.44 0.42 11.72
C LEU A 172 18.89 0.23 10.27
N ASP A 173 20.17 -0.02 10.07
CA ASP A 173 20.79 -0.29 8.76
C ASP A 173 20.52 -1.73 8.26
N GLY A 174 20.98 -2.06 7.05
CA GLY A 174 20.89 -3.43 6.52
C GLY A 174 19.46 -3.92 6.24
N ILE A 175 18.52 -2.99 6.05
CA ILE A 175 17.16 -3.27 5.61
C ILE A 175 17.21 -3.82 4.18
N THR A 176 16.38 -4.81 3.87
CA THR A 176 16.31 -5.42 2.53
C THR A 176 14.89 -5.52 1.99
N ALA A 177 13.89 -5.49 2.86
CA ALA A 177 12.48 -5.49 2.49
C ALA A 177 11.66 -4.74 3.55
N LEU A 178 10.56 -4.13 3.10
CA LEU A 178 9.55 -3.48 3.94
C LEU A 178 8.15 -3.95 3.51
N ALA A 179 7.24 -4.08 4.47
CA ALA A 179 5.82 -4.25 4.21
C ALA A 179 4.99 -3.60 5.32
N SER A 180 3.88 -2.95 4.96
CA SER A 180 2.90 -2.51 5.95
C SER A 180 1.82 -3.57 6.11
N ALA A 181 1.64 -4.02 7.34
CA ALA A 181 0.61 -4.99 7.73
C ALA A 181 0.43 -4.94 9.25
N PRO A 182 -0.70 -5.40 9.80
CA PRO A 182 -0.87 -5.54 11.24
C PRO A 182 0.24 -6.42 11.85
N ALA A 183 0.67 -6.06 13.06
CA ALA A 183 1.49 -6.91 13.92
C ALA A 183 0.65 -8.06 14.51
N GLU A 184 1.30 -8.98 15.22
CA GLU A 184 0.64 -10.15 15.81
C GLU A 184 -0.42 -9.81 16.87
N ASP A 185 -0.29 -8.65 17.52
CA ASP A 185 -1.27 -8.09 18.45
C ASP A 185 -2.37 -7.26 17.74
N GLY A 186 -2.37 -7.22 16.42
CA GLY A 186 -3.29 -6.45 15.59
C GLY A 186 -2.95 -4.97 15.45
N ALA A 187 -1.91 -4.47 16.12
CA ALA A 187 -1.50 -3.07 15.99
C ALA A 187 -0.95 -2.78 14.58
N GLN A 188 -1.02 -1.53 14.13
CA GLN A 188 -0.42 -1.14 12.84
C GLN A 188 1.10 -1.37 12.88
N GLY A 189 1.57 -2.24 11.99
CA GLY A 189 2.97 -2.65 11.92
C GLY A 189 3.63 -2.19 10.62
N LEU A 190 4.90 -1.85 10.75
CA LEU A 190 5.85 -1.87 9.64
C LEU A 190 6.75 -3.08 9.83
N TRP A 191 6.56 -4.10 8.99
CA TRP A 191 7.41 -5.27 8.93
C TRP A 191 8.64 -4.98 8.10
N PHE A 192 9.80 -5.45 8.55
CA PHE A 192 11.04 -5.25 7.84
C PHE A 192 12.01 -6.41 8.04
N LEU A 193 12.74 -6.72 6.96
CA LEU A 193 13.82 -7.72 6.97
C LEU A 193 15.15 -6.99 7.13
N ARG A 194 15.87 -7.28 8.22
CA ARG A 194 17.19 -6.73 8.52
C ARG A 194 18.17 -7.86 8.77
N GLN A 195 19.21 -7.98 7.95
CA GLN A 195 20.25 -9.02 8.14
C GLN A 195 19.63 -10.42 8.36
N GLU A 196 18.71 -10.83 7.50
CA GLU A 196 17.93 -12.08 7.59
C GLU A 196 16.99 -12.21 8.82
N THR A 197 16.96 -11.22 9.71
CA THR A 197 16.07 -11.19 10.88
C THR A 197 14.80 -10.42 10.57
N LEU A 198 13.65 -11.05 10.77
CA LEU A 198 12.35 -10.40 10.65
C LEU A 198 12.03 -9.60 11.93
N SER A 199 11.69 -8.33 11.75
CA SER A 199 11.26 -7.44 12.83
C SER A 199 10.02 -6.65 12.41
N VAL A 200 9.30 -6.14 13.41
CA VAL A 200 8.16 -5.24 13.21
C VAL A 200 8.32 -4.00 14.07
N ALA A 201 8.16 -2.83 13.46
CA ALA A 201 8.04 -1.56 14.18
C ALA A 201 6.56 -1.26 14.40
N VAL A 202 6.17 -1.12 15.66
CA VAL A 202 4.79 -0.84 16.08
C VAL A 202 4.75 0.50 16.79
N ARG A 203 3.78 1.35 16.44
CA ARG A 203 3.57 2.63 17.10
C ARG A 203 2.94 2.40 18.47
N THR A 204 3.61 2.80 19.54
CA THR A 204 3.10 2.67 20.91
C THR A 204 2.52 3.98 21.45
N ALA A 205 2.93 5.11 20.89
CA ALA A 205 2.39 6.44 21.17
C ALA A 205 2.65 7.37 19.96
N PRO A 206 2.08 8.59 19.90
CA PRO A 206 2.43 9.55 18.87
C PRO A 206 3.94 9.82 18.80
N GLY A 207 4.55 9.53 17.64
CA GLY A 207 5.99 9.66 17.43
C GLY A 207 6.86 8.60 18.12
N THR A 208 6.29 7.70 18.92
CA THR A 208 7.03 6.64 19.62
C THR A 208 6.78 5.28 18.98
N TRP A 209 7.89 4.62 18.63
CA TRP A 209 7.88 3.31 17.97
C TRP A 209 8.67 2.31 18.79
N GLN A 210 8.12 1.11 18.91
CA GLN A 210 8.81 -0.04 19.47
C GLN A 210 9.17 -1.00 18.33
N VAL A 211 10.45 -1.35 18.23
CA VAL A 211 10.90 -2.41 17.34
C VAL A 211 10.89 -3.73 18.10
N ARG A 212 10.24 -4.74 17.52
CA ARG A 212 10.11 -6.08 18.08
C ARG A 212 10.67 -7.08 17.09
N GLN A 213 11.54 -7.96 17.55
CA GLN A 213 11.94 -9.12 16.76
C GLN A 213 10.78 -10.13 16.78
N VAL A 214 10.51 -10.75 15.62
CA VAL A 214 9.41 -11.71 15.47
C VAL A 214 9.95 -13.12 15.78
N SER A 215 9.91 -13.51 17.05
CA SER A 215 10.41 -14.82 17.51
C SER A 215 9.42 -15.98 17.31
N SER A 216 8.15 -15.65 17.09
CA SER A 216 7.04 -16.56 16.81
C SER A 216 7.01 -17.09 15.37
N LEU A 217 7.82 -16.52 14.45
CA LEU A 217 7.88 -16.94 13.06
C LEU A 217 8.37 -18.40 13.00
N PRO A 218 7.55 -19.35 12.50
CA PRO A 218 7.81 -20.78 12.64
C PRO A 218 8.77 -21.29 11.56
N LEU A 219 10.01 -20.80 11.55
CA LEU A 219 11.05 -21.21 10.59
C LEU A 219 11.55 -22.64 10.89
N GLN A 220 11.77 -23.42 9.84
CA GLN A 220 12.49 -24.69 9.89
C GLN A 220 14.01 -24.47 10.03
N GLU A 221 14.75 -25.50 10.43
CA GLU A 221 16.21 -25.43 10.50
C GLU A 221 16.82 -25.07 9.13
N GLY A 222 17.62 -24.00 9.10
CA GLY A 222 18.24 -23.47 7.87
C GLY A 222 17.28 -22.70 6.95
N GLU A 223 16.01 -22.58 7.30
CA GLU A 223 15.05 -21.75 6.58
C GLU A 223 15.28 -20.27 6.89
N ARG A 224 15.26 -19.42 5.85
CA ARG A 224 15.44 -17.96 6.00
C ARG A 224 14.33 -17.20 5.30
N VAL A 225 14.05 -15.99 5.77
CA VAL A 225 13.12 -15.08 5.10
C VAL A 225 13.79 -14.44 3.89
N VAL A 226 13.11 -14.43 2.75
CA VAL A 226 13.64 -13.88 1.48
C VAL A 226 12.73 -12.82 0.86
N GLY A 227 11.48 -12.70 1.31
CA GLY A 227 10.55 -11.69 0.81
C GLY A 227 9.42 -11.39 1.79
N LEU A 228 8.85 -10.19 1.67
CA LEU A 228 7.75 -9.69 2.47
C LEU A 228 6.67 -9.10 1.57
N ALA A 229 5.41 -9.32 1.92
CA ALA A 229 4.27 -8.62 1.35
C ALA A 229 3.27 -8.29 2.46
N GLY A 230 2.51 -7.23 2.27
CA GLY A 230 1.51 -6.77 3.23
C GLY A 230 0.21 -6.42 2.52
N LEU A 231 -0.91 -6.77 3.13
CA LEU A 231 -2.25 -6.40 2.69
C LEU A 231 -2.90 -5.45 3.69
N GLY A 232 -3.62 -4.45 3.18
CA GLY A 232 -4.42 -3.52 3.99
C GLY A 232 -5.66 -4.20 4.57
N ALA A 233 -6.34 -3.59 5.55
CA ALA A 233 -7.61 -4.12 6.08
C ALA A 233 -8.80 -3.78 5.17
N SER A 234 -9.90 -4.52 5.33
CA SER A 234 -11.18 -4.38 4.61
C SER A 234 -12.35 -4.71 5.55
N GLU A 235 -13.59 -4.50 5.10
CA GLU A 235 -14.78 -4.97 5.83
C GLU A 235 -14.78 -6.49 6.04
N LYS A 236 -14.22 -7.25 5.08
CA LYS A 236 -14.25 -8.72 5.09
C LYS A 236 -13.06 -9.38 5.76
N GLY A 237 -12.06 -8.60 6.16
CA GLY A 237 -10.88 -9.15 6.80
C GLY A 237 -9.86 -8.10 7.21
N LYS A 238 -9.10 -8.43 8.24
CA LYS A 238 -7.97 -7.62 8.70
C LYS A 238 -6.88 -7.55 7.63
N GLY A 239 -5.95 -6.61 7.83
CA GLY A 239 -4.70 -6.61 7.08
C GLY A 239 -3.89 -7.86 7.39
N GLU A 240 -3.00 -8.23 6.47
CA GLU A 240 -2.29 -9.52 6.53
C GLU A 240 -0.80 -9.32 6.24
N ALA A 241 0.05 -9.98 7.03
CA ALA A 241 1.47 -10.06 6.74
C ALA A 241 1.78 -11.39 6.04
N TRP A 242 2.56 -11.32 4.96
CA TRP A 242 2.96 -12.47 4.16
C TRP A 242 4.49 -12.54 4.10
N VAL A 243 5.01 -13.73 4.36
CA VAL A 243 6.45 -13.99 4.44
C VAL A 243 6.80 -15.09 3.47
N LEU A 244 7.60 -14.75 2.46
CA LEU A 244 8.25 -15.73 1.60
C LEU A 244 9.55 -16.17 2.27
N THR A 245 9.68 -17.46 2.51
CA THR A 245 10.92 -18.05 3.01
C THR A 245 11.70 -18.70 1.86
N SER A 246 12.89 -19.20 2.17
CA SER A 246 13.69 -20.01 1.25
C SER A 246 13.04 -21.35 0.87
N SER A 247 11.87 -21.72 1.44
CA SER A 247 11.22 -23.01 1.19
C SER A 247 9.71 -22.92 0.92
N ARG A 248 8.99 -21.93 1.47
CA ARG A 248 7.53 -21.88 1.47
C ARG A 248 7.00 -20.46 1.66
N LEU A 249 5.67 -20.33 1.60
CA LEU A 249 4.97 -19.09 1.87
C LEU A 249 4.21 -19.21 3.19
N LEU A 250 4.38 -18.22 4.05
CA LEU A 250 3.69 -18.11 5.33
C LEU A 250 2.77 -16.87 5.30
N ARG A 251 1.62 -17.00 5.95
CA ARG A 251 0.63 -15.94 6.14
C ARG A 251 0.35 -15.79 7.62
N LEU A 252 0.37 -14.56 8.12
CA LEU A 252 -0.11 -14.24 9.46
C LEU A 252 -1.62 -14.00 9.39
N ALA A 253 -2.39 -14.97 9.88
CA ALA A 253 -3.84 -14.88 10.05
C ALA A 253 -4.18 -14.48 11.49
N GLU A 254 -5.49 -14.40 11.81
CA GLU A 254 -5.96 -13.99 13.15
C GLU A 254 -5.57 -14.97 14.25
N ASP A 255 -5.47 -16.26 13.92
CA ASP A 255 -5.08 -17.34 14.83
C ASP A 255 -3.55 -17.61 14.83
N GLY A 256 -2.78 -16.78 14.12
CA GLY A 256 -1.32 -16.85 14.05
C GLY A 256 -0.79 -17.24 12.66
N TRP A 257 0.44 -17.74 12.64
CA TRP A 257 1.11 -18.12 11.39
C TRP A 257 0.50 -19.39 10.78
N ARG A 258 0.28 -19.35 9.47
CA ARG A 258 -0.22 -20.46 8.67
C ARG A 258 0.68 -20.66 7.46
N GLN A 259 0.92 -21.91 7.08
CA GLN A 259 1.63 -22.23 5.85
C GLN A 259 0.66 -22.29 4.69
N VAL A 260 0.97 -21.62 3.59
CA VAL A 260 0.22 -21.76 2.34
C VAL A 260 0.79 -22.96 1.57
N ALA A 261 0.03 -24.04 1.53
CA ALA A 261 0.42 -25.31 0.92
C ALA A 261 0.32 -25.25 -0.61
N LEU A 262 1.36 -24.69 -1.24
CA LEU A 262 1.48 -24.59 -2.69
C LEU A 262 2.05 -25.88 -3.30
N ALA A 263 1.65 -26.18 -4.54
CA ALA A 263 2.08 -27.39 -5.27
C ALA A 263 3.58 -27.44 -5.59
N ARG A 264 4.25 -26.28 -5.59
CA ARG A 264 5.69 -26.10 -5.80
C ARG A 264 6.20 -25.02 -4.87
N LYS A 265 7.53 -24.94 -4.75
CA LYS A 265 8.19 -23.88 -4.00
C LYS A 265 7.93 -22.51 -4.65
N PRO A 266 7.44 -21.52 -3.88
CA PRO A 266 7.32 -20.14 -4.36
C PRO A 266 8.70 -19.47 -4.47
N GLU A 267 8.86 -18.60 -5.46
CA GLU A 267 10.14 -17.92 -5.77
C GLU A 267 10.08 -16.41 -5.56
N GLN A 268 8.93 -15.80 -5.86
CA GLN A 268 8.71 -14.37 -5.64
C GLN A 268 7.29 -14.16 -5.13
N VAL A 269 7.11 -13.16 -4.28
CA VAL A 269 5.82 -12.69 -3.79
C VAL A 269 5.74 -11.18 -3.98
N LEU A 270 4.58 -10.69 -4.40
CA LEU A 270 4.29 -9.27 -4.51
C LEU A 270 2.87 -9.01 -4.00
N GLY A 271 2.70 -7.95 -3.22
CA GLY A 271 1.40 -7.57 -2.67
C GLY A 271 1.07 -6.11 -2.91
N ALA A 272 -0.21 -5.83 -3.17
CA ALA A 272 -0.75 -4.48 -3.19
C ALA A 272 -2.25 -4.52 -2.86
N GLY A 273 -2.70 -3.61 -1.99
CA GLY A 273 -4.10 -3.52 -1.57
C GLY A 273 -4.55 -4.82 -0.87
N ARG A 274 -5.44 -5.55 -1.52
CA ARG A 274 -6.00 -6.85 -1.07
C ARG A 274 -5.57 -8.04 -1.95
N PHE A 275 -4.54 -7.86 -2.77
CA PHE A 275 -4.07 -8.87 -3.72
C PHE A 275 -2.63 -9.32 -3.44
N ILE A 276 -2.40 -10.63 -3.51
CA ILE A 276 -1.07 -11.24 -3.52
C ILE A 276 -0.86 -11.95 -4.86
N TRP A 277 0.27 -11.69 -5.49
CA TRP A 277 0.77 -12.47 -6.60
C TRP A 277 1.96 -13.32 -6.15
N VAL A 278 1.98 -14.58 -6.60
CA VAL A 278 3.04 -15.54 -6.29
C VAL A 278 3.55 -16.15 -7.59
N ASN A 279 4.84 -16.01 -7.85
CA ASN A 279 5.50 -16.78 -8.90
C ASN A 279 6.06 -18.07 -8.30
N MET A 280 5.82 -19.19 -8.97
CA MET A 280 6.29 -20.51 -8.57
C MET A 280 6.59 -21.34 -9.82
N ASP A 281 7.86 -21.63 -10.09
CA ASP A 281 8.38 -22.51 -11.15
C ASP A 281 7.37 -22.91 -12.25
N GLY A 282 7.21 -22.02 -13.25
CA GLY A 282 6.33 -22.23 -14.40
C GLY A 282 4.85 -21.86 -14.19
N LYS A 283 4.47 -21.34 -13.03
CA LYS A 283 3.09 -20.91 -12.71
C LYS A 283 3.07 -19.55 -12.02
N LEU A 284 2.01 -18.80 -12.30
CA LEU A 284 1.72 -17.53 -11.66
C LEU A 284 0.36 -17.60 -10.99
N LEU A 285 0.34 -17.40 -9.67
CA LEU A 285 -0.89 -17.42 -8.87
C LEU A 285 -1.27 -16.01 -8.43
N ALA A 286 -2.58 -15.78 -8.30
CA ALA A 286 -3.15 -14.55 -7.79
C ALA A 286 -4.20 -14.84 -6.71
N HIS A 287 -3.93 -14.42 -5.49
CA HIS A 287 -4.87 -14.44 -4.37
C HIS A 287 -5.60 -13.10 -4.26
N ASP A 288 -6.91 -13.17 -4.13
CA ASP A 288 -7.76 -12.04 -3.79
C ASP A 288 -8.29 -12.25 -2.37
N ALA A 289 -7.81 -11.45 -1.42
CA ALA A 289 -8.17 -11.56 -0.01
C ALA A 289 -9.56 -10.99 0.30
N GLU A 290 -10.19 -10.28 -0.65
CA GLU A 290 -11.57 -9.80 -0.52
C GLU A 290 -12.58 -10.92 -0.78
N THR A 291 -12.25 -11.83 -1.71
CA THR A 291 -13.09 -12.99 -2.04
C THR A 291 -12.59 -14.30 -1.45
N GLY A 292 -11.38 -14.31 -0.88
CA GLY A 292 -10.71 -15.51 -0.40
C GLY A 292 -10.29 -16.47 -1.52
N THR A 293 -10.31 -16.02 -2.78
CA THR A 293 -10.12 -16.90 -3.95
C THR A 293 -8.66 -16.93 -4.40
N TRP A 294 -8.26 -18.07 -4.96
CA TRP A 294 -6.99 -18.25 -5.65
C TRP A 294 -7.25 -18.47 -7.13
N GLY A 295 -6.45 -17.82 -7.97
CA GLY A 295 -6.45 -18.06 -9.41
C GLY A 295 -5.07 -18.46 -9.92
N GLU A 296 -5.01 -19.30 -10.95
CA GLU A 296 -3.79 -19.62 -11.70
C GLU A 296 -3.86 -18.96 -13.08
N ALA A 297 -2.90 -18.08 -13.39
CA ALA A 297 -2.86 -17.39 -14.67
C ALA A 297 -2.43 -18.37 -15.77
N SER A 298 -3.32 -18.60 -16.73
CA SER A 298 -3.08 -19.45 -17.89
C SER A 298 -2.50 -18.65 -19.06
N GLY A 299 -1.69 -19.29 -19.90
CA GLY A 299 -1.13 -18.66 -21.11
C GLY A 299 -0.08 -17.57 -20.84
N VAL A 300 0.53 -17.56 -19.64
CA VAL A 300 1.66 -16.69 -19.28
C VAL A 300 2.92 -17.54 -19.22
N ASP A 301 3.94 -17.20 -20.01
CA ASP A 301 5.23 -17.87 -19.96
C ASP A 301 6.11 -17.25 -18.86
N THR A 302 6.28 -17.98 -17.75
CA THR A 302 7.05 -17.49 -16.60
C THR A 302 8.50 -17.99 -16.55
N ARG A 303 9.03 -18.56 -17.65
CA ARG A 303 10.43 -19.06 -17.69
C ARG A 303 11.46 -17.97 -17.45
N GLU A 304 11.23 -16.77 -17.97
CA GLU A 304 12.04 -15.58 -17.72
C GLU A 304 11.15 -14.51 -17.08
N PHE A 305 10.92 -14.63 -15.77
CA PHE A 305 9.91 -13.83 -15.06
C PHE A 305 10.49 -12.91 -14.00
N ARG A 306 9.96 -11.69 -13.91
CA ARG A 306 10.21 -10.80 -12.78
C ARG A 306 9.00 -9.92 -12.45
N PHE A 307 8.67 -9.81 -11.17
CA PHE A 307 7.76 -8.77 -10.70
C PHE A 307 8.43 -7.39 -10.74
N LEU A 308 7.71 -6.41 -11.28
CA LEU A 308 8.13 -5.00 -11.30
C LEU A 308 7.33 -4.17 -10.29
N ALA A 309 6.00 -4.29 -10.30
CA ALA A 309 5.10 -3.58 -9.39
C ALA A 309 3.71 -4.23 -9.34
N ALA A 310 2.90 -3.89 -8.33
CA ALA A 310 1.47 -4.19 -8.32
C ALA A 310 0.67 -2.96 -7.86
N ASP A 311 -0.58 -2.89 -8.34
CA ASP A 311 -1.56 -1.89 -7.89
C ASP A 311 -2.69 -2.55 -7.07
N GLU A 312 -3.45 -1.72 -6.37
CA GLU A 312 -4.53 -2.14 -5.47
C GLU A 312 -5.78 -2.63 -6.21
N SER A 313 -5.79 -2.60 -7.55
CA SER A 313 -6.84 -3.24 -8.34
C SER A 313 -6.54 -4.71 -8.65
N GLY A 314 -5.40 -5.22 -8.19
CA GLY A 314 -4.95 -6.57 -8.45
C GLY A 314 -4.20 -6.74 -9.76
N CYS A 315 -3.74 -5.63 -10.36
CA CYS A 315 -2.86 -5.68 -11.54
C CYS A 315 -1.41 -5.87 -11.10
N ALA A 316 -0.71 -6.81 -11.74
CA ALA A 316 0.73 -6.98 -11.61
C ALA A 316 1.44 -6.54 -12.89
N TRP A 317 2.40 -5.64 -12.76
CA TRP A 317 3.35 -5.31 -13.80
C TRP A 317 4.53 -6.26 -13.70
N VAL A 318 4.79 -6.99 -14.78
CA VAL A 318 5.79 -8.05 -14.83
C VAL A 318 6.67 -7.89 -16.07
N GLN A 319 7.85 -8.47 -16.00
CA GLN A 319 8.69 -8.73 -17.15
C GLN A 319 8.58 -10.21 -17.52
N LEU A 320 8.32 -10.48 -18.80
CA LEU A 320 8.25 -11.80 -19.43
C LEU A 320 9.30 -11.84 -20.55
N GLY A 321 10.50 -12.33 -20.23
CA GLY A 321 11.67 -12.21 -21.11
C GLY A 321 12.05 -10.74 -21.33
N ALA A 322 12.03 -10.28 -22.58
CA ALA A 322 12.28 -8.87 -22.91
C ALA A 322 11.03 -8.00 -22.76
N GLU A 323 9.84 -8.59 -22.70
CA GLU A 323 8.58 -7.85 -22.77
C GLU A 323 8.14 -7.39 -21.38
N THR A 324 7.54 -6.21 -21.31
CA THR A 324 6.88 -5.73 -20.09
C THR A 324 5.37 -5.77 -20.27
N VAL A 325 4.68 -6.37 -19.32
CA VAL A 325 3.26 -6.68 -19.42
C VAL A 325 2.56 -6.36 -18.10
N ALA A 326 1.42 -5.67 -18.18
CA ALA A 326 0.47 -5.57 -17.09
C ALA A 326 -0.52 -6.74 -17.15
N LEU A 327 -0.64 -7.49 -16.07
CA LEU A 327 -1.50 -8.67 -15.94
C LEU A 327 -2.60 -8.42 -14.90
N SER A 328 -3.85 -8.66 -15.27
CA SER A 328 -4.99 -8.64 -14.34
C SER A 328 -5.95 -9.80 -14.58
N LYS A 329 -6.67 -10.23 -13.54
CA LYS A 329 -7.67 -11.33 -13.64
C LYS A 329 -8.79 -11.05 -14.65
N GLY A 330 -9.05 -9.79 -14.94
CA GLY A 330 -10.03 -9.33 -15.91
C GLY A 330 -9.85 -7.83 -16.20
N PRO A 331 -10.74 -7.23 -17.03
CA PRO A 331 -10.77 -5.80 -17.31
C PRO A 331 -11.35 -5.01 -16.11
N VAL A 332 -10.63 -5.04 -14.98
CA VAL A 332 -11.07 -4.47 -13.69
C VAL A 332 -11.09 -2.93 -13.77
N PRO A 333 -12.22 -2.26 -13.49
CA PRO A 333 -12.28 -0.80 -13.48
C PRO A 333 -11.34 -0.20 -12.42
N ARG A 334 -10.81 1.00 -12.67
CA ARG A 334 -9.99 1.75 -11.72
C ARG A 334 -10.82 2.82 -11.04
N VAL A 335 -10.78 2.88 -9.72
CA VAL A 335 -11.42 3.93 -8.94
C VAL A 335 -10.41 5.05 -8.70
N LEU A 336 -10.82 6.28 -9.04
CA LEU A 336 -10.06 7.50 -8.81
C LEU A 336 -10.79 8.33 -7.76
N GLY A 337 -10.05 9.10 -6.96
CA GLY A 337 -10.62 9.99 -5.94
C GLY A 337 -10.90 9.33 -4.60
N LEU A 338 -10.87 7.99 -4.52
CA LEU A 338 -10.90 7.22 -3.28
C LEU A 338 -9.71 6.26 -3.27
N LEU A 339 -8.99 6.20 -2.15
CA LEU A 339 -7.78 5.37 -2.02
C LEU A 339 -8.01 4.24 -1.03
N GLU A 340 -7.36 3.10 -1.29
CA GLU A 340 -7.34 1.96 -0.37
C GLU A 340 -6.89 2.36 1.04
N GLY A 341 -7.69 2.03 2.05
CA GLY A 341 -7.44 2.34 3.46
C GLY A 341 -7.51 3.82 3.81
N SER A 342 -8.00 4.68 2.90
CA SER A 342 -8.14 6.11 3.18
C SER A 342 -9.20 6.38 4.25
N GLN A 343 -8.96 7.42 5.05
CA GLN A 343 -9.97 7.95 5.94
C GLN A 343 -10.85 8.93 5.14
N VAL A 344 -12.13 8.62 5.06
CA VAL A 344 -13.13 9.42 4.35
C VAL A 344 -13.99 10.13 5.39
N VAL A 345 -14.23 11.42 5.16
CA VAL A 345 -15.12 12.20 5.99
C VAL A 345 -16.39 12.49 5.20
N GLU A 346 -17.54 12.65 5.86
CA GLU A 346 -18.80 13.06 5.22
C GLU A 346 -18.66 14.43 4.53
N ASP A 347 -18.17 14.44 3.30
CA ASP A 347 -17.96 15.63 2.49
C ASP A 347 -18.34 15.40 1.02
N SER A 348 -17.99 16.34 0.13
CA SER A 348 -18.15 16.21 -1.32
C SER A 348 -17.02 15.38 -1.96
N LEU A 349 -16.87 14.13 -1.51
CA LEU A 349 -15.97 13.19 -2.16
C LEU A 349 -16.37 13.06 -3.64
N VAL A 350 -15.39 13.06 -4.53
CA VAL A 350 -15.65 12.85 -5.96
C VAL A 350 -14.85 11.63 -6.36
N VAL A 351 -15.56 10.58 -6.75
CA VAL A 351 -14.94 9.39 -7.31
C VAL A 351 -15.21 9.31 -8.80
N SER A 352 -14.28 8.75 -9.55
CA SER A 352 -14.49 8.42 -10.95
C SER A 352 -14.01 7.02 -11.23
N ALA A 353 -14.53 6.44 -12.30
CA ALA A 353 -14.07 5.15 -12.77
C ALA A 353 -13.38 5.33 -14.11
N ARG A 354 -12.20 4.76 -14.22
CA ARG A 354 -11.51 4.57 -15.49
C ARG A 354 -11.61 3.10 -15.88
N LEU A 355 -12.23 2.85 -17.02
CA LEU A 355 -12.34 1.50 -17.57
C LEU A 355 -11.00 1.09 -18.20
N VAL A 356 -10.71 -0.22 -18.16
CA VAL A 356 -9.55 -0.77 -18.87
C VAL A 356 -9.80 -0.64 -20.38
N PRO A 357 -8.79 -0.27 -21.18
CA PRO A 357 -8.88 -0.28 -22.63
C PRO A 357 -9.34 -1.66 -23.15
N GLY A 358 -10.18 -1.68 -24.19
CA GLY A 358 -10.69 -2.90 -24.79
C GLY A 358 -12.21 -2.89 -24.95
N VAL A 359 -12.85 -4.01 -24.63
CA VAL A 359 -14.30 -4.18 -24.75
C VAL A 359 -15.00 -3.30 -23.71
N ALA A 360 -15.91 -2.45 -24.15
CA ALA A 360 -16.72 -1.64 -23.25
C ALA A 360 -17.76 -2.51 -22.51
N PRO A 361 -17.99 -2.28 -21.21
CA PRO A 361 -19.05 -2.98 -20.48
C PRO A 361 -20.44 -2.55 -20.98
N LEU A 362 -21.41 -3.46 -20.88
CA LEU A 362 -22.83 -3.16 -21.13
C LEU A 362 -23.40 -2.26 -20.03
N THR A 363 -23.01 -2.51 -18.78
CA THR A 363 -23.43 -1.72 -17.63
C THR A 363 -22.25 -1.47 -16.71
N PHE A 364 -22.22 -0.28 -16.12
CA PHE A 364 -21.28 0.08 -15.09
C PHE A 364 -22.05 0.66 -13.90
N THR A 365 -21.73 0.19 -12.69
CA THR A 365 -22.40 0.57 -11.45
C THR A 365 -21.39 0.77 -10.32
N TYR A 366 -21.76 1.60 -9.34
CA TYR A 366 -21.10 1.59 -8.04
C TYR A 366 -21.98 0.88 -7.02
N GLU A 367 -21.36 0.22 -6.06
CA GLU A 367 -22.03 -0.42 -4.95
C GLU A 367 -21.36 0.00 -3.64
N VAL A 368 -22.15 0.50 -2.69
CA VAL A 368 -21.73 0.87 -1.33
C VAL A 368 -22.80 0.41 -0.36
N ALA A 369 -22.41 -0.25 0.74
CA ALA A 369 -23.34 -0.83 1.72
C ALA A 369 -24.47 -1.68 1.08
N GLY A 370 -24.15 -2.42 0.01
CA GLY A 370 -25.09 -3.28 -0.73
C GLY A 370 -26.10 -2.54 -1.63
N VAL A 371 -26.00 -1.22 -1.74
CA VAL A 371 -26.84 -0.43 -2.64
C VAL A 371 -26.13 -0.24 -3.96
N GLU A 372 -26.70 -0.79 -5.04
CA GLU A 372 -26.18 -0.65 -6.40
C GLU A 372 -26.80 0.58 -7.09
N VAL A 373 -25.94 1.42 -7.68
CA VAL A 373 -26.37 2.62 -8.38
C VAL A 373 -25.81 2.66 -9.80
N PRO A 374 -26.68 2.75 -10.82
CA PRO A 374 -26.25 2.80 -12.20
C PRO A 374 -25.66 4.15 -12.55
N VAL A 375 -24.61 4.13 -13.38
CA VAL A 375 -23.89 5.33 -13.77
C VAL A 375 -23.83 5.54 -15.28
N ARG A 376 -24.03 6.79 -15.71
CA ARG A 376 -23.97 7.23 -17.11
C ARG A 376 -22.83 8.24 -17.30
N GLY A 377 -21.60 7.77 -17.52
CA GLY A 377 -20.42 8.63 -17.66
C GLY A 377 -19.23 8.30 -16.73
N PRO A 378 -18.14 9.09 -16.75
CA PRO A 378 -16.88 8.72 -16.10
C PRO A 378 -16.68 9.22 -14.66
N ALA A 379 -17.42 10.23 -14.18
CA ALA A 379 -17.20 10.86 -12.86
C ALA A 379 -18.48 11.04 -12.05
N TYR A 380 -18.38 10.83 -10.72
CA TYR A 380 -19.50 10.80 -9.76
C TYR A 380 -19.11 11.46 -8.44
N SER A 381 -19.98 12.28 -7.88
CA SER A 381 -19.79 12.78 -6.52
C SER A 381 -20.39 11.76 -5.55
N LEU A 382 -19.58 11.22 -4.65
CA LEU A 382 -20.04 10.51 -3.46
C LEU A 382 -20.10 11.51 -2.29
N GLY A 383 -21.21 11.56 -1.57
CA GLY A 383 -21.30 12.40 -0.38
C GLY A 383 -21.88 13.80 -0.59
N GLY A 384 -22.44 14.31 0.50
CA GLY A 384 -23.06 15.62 0.60
C GLY A 384 -24.51 15.67 0.10
N THR A 385 -25.00 16.90 0.01
CA THR A 385 -26.29 17.26 -0.55
C THR A 385 -26.09 18.07 -1.85
N GLU A 386 -27.05 17.99 -2.75
CA GLU A 386 -27.21 18.94 -3.84
C GLU A 386 -27.52 20.33 -3.27
N ALA A 387 -27.47 21.36 -4.12
CA ALA A 387 -27.70 22.75 -3.71
C ALA A 387 -29.09 22.98 -3.06
N ASP A 388 -30.06 22.09 -3.35
CA ASP A 388 -31.41 22.11 -2.79
C ASP A 388 -31.55 21.31 -1.47
N GLY A 389 -30.45 20.75 -0.95
CA GLY A 389 -30.45 19.96 0.28
C GLY A 389 -30.82 18.48 0.08
N THR A 390 -31.15 18.04 -1.14
CA THR A 390 -31.34 16.62 -1.42
C THR A 390 -30.01 15.87 -1.30
N PRO A 391 -29.94 14.70 -0.65
CA PRO A 391 -28.70 13.91 -0.66
C PRO A 391 -28.29 13.63 -2.10
N LYS A 392 -27.01 13.81 -2.43
CA LYS A 392 -26.50 13.34 -3.71
C LYS A 392 -26.78 11.84 -3.82
N ALA A 393 -26.93 11.33 -5.05
CA ALA A 393 -27.29 9.93 -5.32
C ALA A 393 -26.37 8.87 -4.65
N TYR A 394 -25.23 9.31 -4.11
CA TYR A 394 -24.22 8.50 -3.45
C TYR A 394 -23.78 9.09 -2.12
N SER A 395 -24.70 9.66 -1.36
CA SER A 395 -24.35 10.27 -0.09
C SER A 395 -23.90 9.21 0.92
N PHE A 396 -22.81 9.47 1.64
CA PHE A 396 -22.45 8.69 2.83
C PHE A 396 -23.37 9.00 4.03
N VAL A 397 -24.35 9.88 3.84
CA VAL A 397 -25.44 10.12 4.79
C VAL A 397 -26.07 8.79 5.16
N GLY A 398 -25.99 8.44 6.44
CA GLY A 398 -26.53 7.20 7.00
C GLY A 398 -25.55 6.01 7.02
N LEU A 399 -24.31 6.16 6.53
CA LEU A 399 -23.26 5.19 6.85
C LEU A 399 -22.85 5.35 8.31
N GLU A 400 -22.73 4.23 9.02
CA GLU A 400 -22.17 4.22 10.38
C GLU A 400 -20.67 4.53 10.34
N PRO A 401 -20.08 5.17 11.36
CA PRO A 401 -18.63 5.29 11.46
C PRO A 401 -17.92 3.92 11.40
N GLY A 402 -16.80 3.83 10.68
CA GLY A 402 -15.95 2.65 10.62
C GLY A 402 -15.54 2.26 9.20
N ILE A 403 -15.02 1.04 9.04
CA ILE A 403 -14.54 0.54 7.75
C ILE A 403 -15.73 0.22 6.84
N HIS A 404 -15.69 0.74 5.63
CA HIS A 404 -16.62 0.47 4.53
C HIS A 404 -15.89 0.09 3.24
N SER A 405 -16.64 -0.40 2.26
CA SER A 405 -16.11 -0.63 0.90
C SER A 405 -16.97 0.02 -0.18
N LEU A 406 -16.29 0.61 -1.17
CA LEU A 406 -16.88 1.04 -2.43
C LEU A 406 -16.49 0.06 -3.54
N SER A 407 -17.48 -0.56 -4.17
CA SER A 407 -17.26 -1.40 -5.35
C SER A 407 -17.55 -0.62 -6.63
N ALA A 408 -16.67 -0.71 -7.61
CA ALA A 408 -16.92 -0.34 -9.01
C ALA A 408 -17.09 -1.63 -9.82
N VAL A 409 -18.24 -1.79 -10.46
CA VAL A 409 -18.67 -3.05 -11.10
C VAL A 409 -18.94 -2.82 -12.58
N ALA A 410 -18.24 -3.56 -13.43
CA ALA A 410 -18.40 -3.55 -14.88
C ALA A 410 -18.93 -4.91 -15.34
N ARG A 411 -20.07 -4.93 -16.04
CA ARG A 411 -20.66 -6.17 -16.59
C ARG A 411 -20.64 -6.17 -18.11
N TYR A 412 -20.23 -7.28 -18.69
CA TYR A 412 -19.94 -7.42 -20.13
C TYR A 412 -21.01 -8.24 -20.86
N ALA A 413 -20.98 -8.19 -22.19
CA ALA A 413 -21.96 -8.85 -23.04
C ALA A 413 -21.91 -10.38 -23.00
N ASP A 414 -20.77 -10.94 -22.60
CA ASP A 414 -20.59 -12.38 -22.37
C ASP A 414 -21.09 -12.85 -21.00
N GLY A 415 -21.66 -11.95 -20.19
CA GLY A 415 -22.16 -12.22 -18.84
C GLY A 415 -21.08 -12.18 -17.75
N THR A 416 -19.83 -11.88 -18.10
CA THR A 416 -18.77 -11.72 -17.10
C THR A 416 -18.89 -10.40 -16.34
N GLU A 417 -18.40 -10.40 -15.10
CA GLU A 417 -18.33 -9.22 -14.23
C GLU A 417 -16.86 -8.97 -13.84
N ALA A 418 -16.42 -7.71 -13.92
CA ALA A 418 -15.17 -7.26 -13.35
C ALA A 418 -15.44 -6.25 -12.24
N ARG A 419 -14.84 -6.46 -11.06
CA ARG A 419 -15.11 -5.69 -9.85
C ARG A 419 -13.82 -5.16 -9.24
N ARG A 420 -13.83 -3.88 -8.85
CA ARG A 420 -12.82 -3.27 -7.98
C ARG A 420 -13.48 -2.87 -6.67
N VAL A 421 -13.01 -3.41 -5.54
CA VAL A 421 -13.51 -3.09 -4.20
C VAL A 421 -12.49 -2.26 -3.45
N VAL A 422 -12.75 -0.99 -3.16
CA VAL A 422 -11.86 -0.08 -2.42
C VAL A 422 -12.34 0.01 -0.98
N SER A 423 -11.55 -0.46 0.00
CA SER A 423 -11.89 -0.27 1.41
C SER A 423 -11.43 1.10 1.92
N PHE A 424 -12.20 1.70 2.81
CA PHE A 424 -11.94 3.00 3.42
C PHE A 424 -12.52 3.08 4.84
N ASP A 425 -11.97 3.94 5.70
CA ASP A 425 -12.51 4.21 7.05
C ASP A 425 -13.37 5.48 7.00
N TYR A 426 -14.69 5.32 7.09
CA TYR A 426 -15.63 6.41 7.14
C TYR A 426 -15.71 7.00 8.55
N GLN A 427 -15.53 8.32 8.63
CA GLN A 427 -15.83 9.08 9.82
C GLN A 427 -16.84 10.16 9.46
N PRO A 428 -18.07 10.13 10.00
CA PRO A 428 -19.00 11.22 9.77
C PRO A 428 -18.39 12.53 10.26
N LEU A 429 -18.88 13.67 9.76
CA LEU A 429 -18.42 14.97 10.21
C LEU A 429 -18.53 15.05 11.74
N SER A 430 -17.38 14.91 12.40
CA SER A 430 -17.33 14.95 13.85
C SER A 430 -17.79 16.32 14.32
N THR A 431 -18.64 16.33 15.35
CA THR A 431 -19.02 17.54 16.08
C THR A 431 -17.88 18.13 16.90
N VAL A 432 -16.70 17.49 16.92
CA VAL A 432 -15.50 18.07 17.53
C VAL A 432 -15.11 19.31 16.74
N ALA A 433 -15.26 20.46 17.39
CA ALA A 433 -14.91 21.76 16.84
C ALA A 433 -13.42 21.78 16.46
N LEU A 434 -13.15 21.90 15.16
CA LEU A 434 -11.81 22.21 14.65
C LEU A 434 -11.58 23.71 14.77
N GLY A 435 -10.42 24.10 15.27
CA GLY A 435 -10.03 25.50 15.46
C GLY A 435 -8.86 25.87 14.58
N TRP A 436 -8.79 27.13 14.17
CA TRP A 436 -7.68 27.63 13.36
C TRP A 436 -6.35 27.45 14.10
N ASP A 437 -6.27 27.89 15.35
CA ASP A 437 -5.01 27.89 16.10
C ASP A 437 -4.40 26.50 16.32
N LYS A 438 -5.26 25.50 16.55
CA LYS A 438 -4.85 24.15 16.89
C LYS A 438 -4.62 23.28 15.66
N ASP A 439 -5.51 23.38 14.67
CA ASP A 439 -5.59 22.39 13.61
C ASP A 439 -5.10 22.95 12.26
N ILE A 440 -5.38 24.21 11.94
CA ILE A 440 -5.08 24.79 10.62
C ILE A 440 -3.77 25.57 10.58
N ARG A 441 -3.51 26.41 11.59
CA ARG A 441 -2.29 27.21 11.68
C ARG A 441 -1.02 26.35 11.54
N PRO A 442 -0.90 25.16 12.17
CA PRO A 442 0.28 24.31 11.96
C PRO A 442 0.47 23.86 10.50
N ILE A 443 -0.63 23.60 9.77
CA ILE A 443 -0.57 23.26 8.35
C ILE A 443 -0.08 24.46 7.55
N HIS A 444 -0.65 25.64 7.83
CA HIS A 444 -0.24 26.87 7.18
C HIS A 444 1.25 27.15 7.39
N GLU A 445 1.72 27.15 8.63
CA GLU A 445 3.12 27.43 8.98
C GLU A 445 4.07 26.43 8.33
N ALA A 446 3.72 25.14 8.34
CA ALA A 446 4.58 24.09 7.81
C ALA A 446 4.60 24.03 6.28
N ARG A 447 3.49 24.35 5.60
CA ARG A 447 3.27 24.02 4.19
C ARG A 447 2.92 25.21 3.29
N CYS A 448 2.25 26.24 3.82
CA CYS A 448 1.70 27.33 3.00
C CYS A 448 2.45 28.66 3.19
N ALA A 449 3.03 28.90 4.37
CA ALA A 449 3.62 30.19 4.78
C ALA A 449 4.68 30.71 3.81
N LYS A 450 5.54 29.83 3.29
CA LYS A 450 6.59 30.21 2.34
C LYS A 450 6.04 30.93 1.09
N CYS A 451 4.85 30.55 0.61
CA CYS A 451 4.25 31.18 -0.55
C CYS A 451 3.33 32.35 -0.17
N HIS A 452 2.68 32.27 0.99
CA HIS A 452 1.55 33.12 1.35
C HIS A 452 1.85 34.22 2.39
N ASP A 453 3.02 34.19 3.03
CA ASP A 453 3.44 35.24 3.99
C ASP A 453 4.44 36.19 3.35
N THR A 454 5.46 35.62 2.70
CA THR A 454 6.59 36.37 2.12
C THR A 454 6.81 36.06 0.64
N GLY A 455 6.02 35.14 0.08
CA GLY A 455 6.13 34.68 -1.30
C GLY A 455 5.27 35.47 -2.28
N PRO A 456 5.26 35.05 -3.56
CA PRO A 456 4.54 35.74 -4.63
C PRO A 456 3.04 35.43 -4.66
N ALA A 457 2.55 34.51 -3.83
CA ALA A 457 1.14 34.13 -3.84
C ALA A 457 0.27 35.14 -3.08
N ARG A 458 -1.06 35.03 -3.21
CA ARG A 458 -1.99 35.87 -2.45
C ARG A 458 -1.73 35.72 -0.94
N PRO A 459 -1.86 36.78 -0.13
CA PRO A 459 -1.67 36.66 1.31
C PRO A 459 -2.68 35.69 1.94
N LEU A 460 -2.19 34.70 2.69
CA LEU A 460 -3.00 33.78 3.52
C LEU A 460 -2.41 33.64 4.93
N GLY A 461 -1.75 34.70 5.43
CA GLY A 461 -0.98 34.68 6.69
C GLY A 461 -1.80 34.65 7.99
N THR A 462 -3.12 34.74 7.92
CA THR A 462 -3.99 34.93 9.09
C THR A 462 -5.26 34.10 9.03
N TYR A 463 -5.88 33.87 10.19
CA TYR A 463 -7.19 33.24 10.32
C TYR A 463 -8.23 33.87 9.39
N THR A 464 -8.38 35.19 9.43
CA THR A 464 -9.37 35.91 8.62
C THR A 464 -9.15 35.66 7.13
N LEU A 465 -7.89 35.71 6.66
CA LEU A 465 -7.58 35.45 5.25
C LEU A 465 -7.88 34.00 4.85
N TRP A 466 -7.59 33.01 5.69
CA TRP A 466 -7.96 31.63 5.41
C TRP A 466 -9.46 31.41 5.40
N LYS A 467 -10.18 32.01 6.35
CA LYS A 467 -11.64 31.90 6.44
C LYS A 467 -12.30 32.50 5.20
N ASP A 468 -11.90 33.72 4.82
CA ASP A 468 -12.45 34.43 3.67
C ASP A 468 -12.12 33.75 2.33
N ASN A 469 -11.07 32.92 2.29
CA ASN A 469 -10.60 32.22 1.09
C ASN A 469 -10.83 30.70 1.13
N ALA A 470 -11.56 30.18 2.12
CA ALA A 470 -11.60 28.75 2.43
C ALA A 470 -11.97 27.88 1.22
N GLU A 471 -12.98 28.25 0.44
CA GLU A 471 -13.39 27.52 -0.78
C GLU A 471 -12.27 27.43 -1.81
N SER A 472 -11.57 28.55 -2.06
CA SER A 472 -10.47 28.60 -3.03
C SER A 472 -9.25 27.79 -2.57
N ILE A 473 -8.99 27.78 -1.26
CA ILE A 473 -7.93 26.98 -0.65
C ILE A 473 -8.27 25.51 -0.82
N ILE A 474 -9.48 25.10 -0.45
CA ILE A 474 -9.96 23.71 -0.59
C ILE A 474 -9.84 23.24 -2.04
N ALA A 475 -10.32 24.03 -3.01
CA ALA A 475 -10.20 23.68 -4.42
C ALA A 475 -8.73 23.52 -4.83
N ALA A 476 -7.85 24.45 -4.43
CA ALA A 476 -6.44 24.39 -4.79
C ALA A 476 -5.69 23.20 -4.16
N VAL A 477 -5.96 22.86 -2.91
CA VAL A 477 -5.32 21.70 -2.25
C VAL A 477 -5.90 20.38 -2.76
N LYS A 478 -7.21 20.31 -3.05
CA LYS A 478 -7.87 19.13 -3.64
C LYS A 478 -7.36 18.85 -5.05
N ASP A 479 -7.18 19.91 -5.85
CA ASP A 479 -6.58 19.83 -7.19
C ASP A 479 -5.07 19.62 -7.17
N GLN A 480 -4.45 19.49 -5.99
CA GLN A 480 -3.00 19.33 -5.82
C GLN A 480 -2.17 20.49 -6.42
N ARG A 481 -2.78 21.68 -6.59
CA ARG A 481 -2.11 22.90 -7.07
C ARG A 481 -1.38 23.64 -5.95
N MET A 482 -1.70 23.33 -4.69
CA MET A 482 -1.07 23.90 -3.50
C MET A 482 -0.68 22.81 -2.49
N PRO A 483 0.45 22.98 -1.79
CA PRO A 483 1.45 24.04 -1.96
C PRO A 483 2.44 23.76 -3.12
N ALA A 484 3.22 24.77 -3.49
CA ALA A 484 4.15 24.70 -4.63
C ALA A 484 5.34 23.73 -4.42
N ASP A 485 5.64 23.38 -3.17
CA ASP A 485 6.66 22.40 -2.79
C ASP A 485 6.12 20.96 -2.71
N GLY A 486 4.90 20.73 -3.21
CA GLY A 486 4.26 19.42 -3.35
C GLY A 486 2.94 19.35 -2.58
N PRO A 487 1.95 18.60 -3.07
CA PRO A 487 0.59 18.60 -2.54
C PRO A 487 0.53 18.17 -1.06
N LEU A 488 -0.51 18.62 -0.38
CA LEU A 488 -0.81 18.18 0.97
C LEU A 488 -1.18 16.70 1.00
N ASP A 489 -0.88 16.06 2.14
CA ASP A 489 -1.40 14.72 2.43
C ASP A 489 -2.94 14.76 2.50
N PRO A 490 -3.65 13.70 2.03
CA PRO A 490 -5.11 13.63 2.06
C PRO A 490 -5.73 13.94 3.43
N GLN A 491 -5.10 13.53 4.55
CA GLN A 491 -5.58 13.84 5.89
C GLN A 491 -5.54 15.34 6.19
N LEU A 492 -4.52 16.05 5.72
CA LEU A 492 -4.42 17.50 5.88
C LEU A 492 -5.44 18.23 5.01
N ILE A 493 -5.69 17.74 3.80
CA ILE A 493 -6.76 18.24 2.92
C ILE A 493 -8.11 18.09 3.62
N SER A 494 -8.41 16.89 4.13
CA SER A 494 -9.62 16.59 4.88
C SER A 494 -9.75 17.49 6.12
N LEU A 495 -8.66 17.78 6.82
CA LEU A 495 -8.69 18.65 8.00
C LEU A 495 -9.04 20.10 7.64
N ILE A 496 -8.46 20.64 6.55
CA ILE A 496 -8.81 21.97 6.03
C ILE A 496 -10.28 22.03 5.61
N GLN A 497 -10.75 21.02 4.89
CA GLN A 497 -12.14 20.93 4.44
C GLN A 497 -13.10 20.89 5.62
N ARG A 498 -12.84 20.06 6.63
CA ARG A 498 -13.67 19.95 7.84
C ARG A 498 -13.72 21.25 8.62
N TRP A 499 -12.60 21.93 8.79
CA TRP A 499 -12.57 23.20 9.49
C TRP A 499 -13.46 24.24 8.78
N ALA A 500 -13.36 24.35 7.46
CA ALA A 500 -14.23 25.22 6.69
C ALA A 500 -15.71 24.81 6.77
N ALA A 501 -16.00 23.52 6.60
CA ALA A 501 -17.36 22.98 6.63
C ALA A 501 -18.05 23.14 8.00
N THR A 502 -17.28 23.15 9.09
CA THR A 502 -17.77 23.36 10.47
C THR A 502 -17.82 24.84 10.88
N GLY A 503 -17.76 25.76 9.91
CA GLY A 503 -17.93 27.20 10.13
C GLY A 503 -16.63 28.00 10.26
N ALA A 504 -15.48 27.38 9.99
CA ALA A 504 -14.15 27.99 10.08
C ALA A 504 -13.94 28.67 11.45
N ASN A 505 -13.97 27.87 12.52
CA ASN A 505 -13.84 28.40 13.88
C ASN A 505 -12.41 28.91 14.15
N PRO A 506 -12.24 29.97 14.96
CA PRO A 506 -10.93 30.50 15.31
C PRO A 506 -10.07 29.51 16.13
#